data_AF-A0A6B8TA11-F1
#
_entry.id   AF-A0A6B8TA11-F1
#
_cell.length_a   1.000
_cell.length_b   1.000
_cell.length_c   1.000
_cell.angle_alpha   90.00
_cell.angle_beta   90.00
_cell.angle_gamma   90.00
#
_symmetry.space_group_name_H-M   'P 1'
#
loop_
_entity.id
_entity.type
_entity.pdbx_description
1 polymer ?
#
loop_
_entity_poly.entity_id
_entity_poly.type
_entity_poly.pdbx_seq_one_letter_code
_entity_poly.pdbx_strand_id
1 'polypeptide(L)'
;MSEADILGLVMFAVMAGAGLMLIWMARAAASGKLMRNSIAGIRTAKTMASEEAWRAAHVRTKTHTMIAGAVSLIGGVIALLPIGIGLMMFAVMVATGITFSLVTYAAIVGGRAADEVATPAEG
;
A
#
# COMPACT_ATOMS: atom_id res chain seq x y z
N MET A 1 -0.05 -28.69 -15.38
CA MET A 1 -0.38 -27.60 -14.44
C MET A 1 -1.88 -27.67 -14.22
N SER A 2 -2.31 -27.91 -12.98
CA SER A 2 -3.73 -27.98 -12.64
C SER A 2 -4.36 -26.57 -12.63
N GLU A 3 -5.68 -26.49 -12.63
CA GLU A 3 -6.39 -25.22 -12.46
C GLU A 3 -6.01 -24.53 -11.15
N ALA A 4 -5.84 -25.28 -10.07
CA ALA A 4 -5.41 -24.76 -8.77
C ALA A 4 -4.00 -24.15 -8.85
N ASP A 5 -3.08 -24.78 -9.59
CA ASP A 5 -1.73 -24.25 -9.77
C ASP A 5 -1.75 -22.94 -10.57
N ILE A 6 -2.59 -22.86 -11.61
CA ILE A 6 -2.76 -21.64 -12.42
C ILE A 6 -3.33 -20.51 -11.54
N LEU A 7 -4.38 -20.81 -10.76
CA LEU A 7 -4.98 -19.84 -9.84
C LEU A 7 -3.97 -19.35 -8.81
N GLY A 8 -3.21 -20.25 -8.18
CA GLY A 8 -2.17 -19.91 -7.21
C GLY A 8 -1.10 -18.99 -7.82
N LEU A 9 -0.65 -19.29 -9.04
CA LEU A 9 0.35 -18.46 -9.75
C LEU A 9 -0.19 -17.08 -10.08
N VAL A 10 -1.44 -16.98 -10.55
CA VAL A 10 -2.09 -15.69 -10.84
C VAL A 10 -2.25 -14.87 -9.56
N MET A 11 -2.73 -15.47 -8.47
CA MET A 11 -2.87 -14.80 -7.19
C MET A 11 -1.53 -14.33 -6.65
N PHE A 12 -0.49 -15.17 -6.71
CA PHE A 12 0.87 -14.79 -6.35
C PHE A 12 1.34 -13.59 -7.16
N ALA A 13 1.23 -13.63 -8.49
CA ALA A 13 1.69 -12.55 -9.36
C ALA A 13 1.00 -11.22 -9.03
N VAL A 14 -0.33 -11.24 -8.86
CA VAL A 14 -1.11 -10.04 -8.51
C VAL A 14 -0.73 -9.51 -7.13
N MET A 15 -0.72 -10.36 -6.12
CA MET A 15 -0.48 -9.95 -4.74
C MET A 15 0.97 -9.54 -4.49
N ALA A 16 1.93 -10.25 -5.08
CA ALA A 16 3.34 -9.90 -5.01
C ALA A 16 3.63 -8.61 -5.77
N GLY A 17 3.05 -8.45 -6.97
CA GLY A 17 3.16 -7.22 -7.76
C GLY A 17 2.62 -6.00 -7.00
N ALA A 18 1.41 -6.12 -6.43
CA ALA A 18 0.83 -5.07 -5.59
C ALA A 18 1.68 -4.77 -4.35
N GLY A 19 2.17 -5.81 -3.68
CA GLY A 19 2.99 -5.66 -2.47
C GLY A 19 4.33 -4.98 -2.73
N LEU A 20 5.03 -5.38 -3.79
CA LEU A 20 6.28 -4.75 -4.22
C LEU A 20 6.06 -3.29 -4.64
N MET A 21 4.97 -3.00 -5.35
CA MET A 21 4.62 -1.63 -5.73
C MET A 21 4.35 -0.76 -4.50
N LEU A 22 3.58 -1.23 -3.52
CA LEU A 22 3.33 -0.50 -2.27
C LEU A 22 4.63 -0.20 -1.52
N ILE A 23 5.51 -1.19 -1.39
CA ILE A 23 6.82 -1.05 -0.75
C ILE A 23 7.69 -0.02 -1.49
N TRP A 24 7.76 -0.13 -2.82
CA TRP A 24 8.52 0.80 -3.64
C TRP A 24 7.99 2.22 -3.50
N MET A 25 6.67 2.43 -3.63
CA MET A 25 6.02 3.72 -3.50
C MET A 25 6.28 4.35 -2.13
N ALA A 26 6.12 3.58 -1.04
CA ALA A 26 6.37 4.06 0.31
C ALA A 26 7.80 4.59 0.48
N ARG A 27 8.79 3.85 -0.05
CA ARG A 27 10.21 4.27 0.00
C ARG A 27 10.49 5.46 -0.89
N ALA A 28 10.01 5.43 -2.13
CA ALA A 28 10.26 6.47 -3.13
C ALA A 28 9.64 7.81 -2.71
N ALA A 29 8.39 7.82 -2.24
CA ALA A 29 7.73 9.04 -1.82
C ALA A 29 8.32 9.61 -0.52
N ALA A 30 8.58 8.76 0.48
CA ALA A 30 9.16 9.22 1.74
C ALA A 30 10.62 9.73 1.59
N SER A 31 11.36 9.24 0.59
CA SER A 31 12.71 9.73 0.26
C SER A 31 12.71 10.94 -0.67
N GLY A 32 11.54 11.41 -1.12
CA GLY A 32 11.41 12.53 -2.07
C GLY A 32 11.71 12.17 -3.52
N LYS A 33 11.99 10.91 -3.85
CA LYS A 33 12.21 10.45 -5.23
C LYS A 33 10.92 10.38 -6.05
N LEU A 34 9.80 10.04 -5.40
CA LEU A 34 8.48 10.11 -6.01
C LEU A 34 7.84 11.45 -5.63
N MET A 35 7.99 12.43 -6.52
CA MET A 35 7.36 13.75 -6.39
C MET A 35 5.84 13.65 -6.58
N ARG A 36 5.12 14.69 -6.17
CA ARG A 36 3.67 14.79 -6.36
C ARG A 36 3.32 14.59 -7.83
N ASN A 37 2.38 13.66 -8.08
CA ASN A 37 1.97 13.30 -9.43
C ASN A 37 0.55 12.73 -9.43
N SER A 38 -0.04 12.60 -10.61
CA SER A 38 -1.42 12.12 -10.79
C SER A 38 -1.54 10.59 -10.89
N ILE A 39 -0.45 9.82 -10.83
CA ILE A 39 -0.43 8.38 -11.11
C ILE A 39 -0.28 7.54 -9.83
N ALA A 40 0.71 7.84 -8.99
CA ALA A 40 1.12 7.01 -7.86
C ALA A 40 1.30 7.84 -6.58
N GLY A 41 0.77 7.32 -5.48
CA GLY A 41 0.88 7.86 -4.12
C GLY A 41 -0.49 8.02 -3.47
N ILE A 42 -0.51 8.59 -2.27
CA ILE A 42 -1.74 9.04 -1.60
C ILE A 42 -2.17 10.34 -2.29
N ARG A 43 -3.20 10.28 -3.13
CA ARG A 43 -3.66 11.38 -3.99
C ARG A 43 -4.99 11.94 -3.53
N THR A 44 -5.01 12.49 -2.32
CA THR A 44 -6.16 13.22 -1.78
C THR A 44 -6.00 14.71 -2.07
N ALA A 45 -7.07 15.50 -1.97
CA ALA A 45 -6.99 16.95 -2.13
C ALA A 45 -5.92 17.57 -1.19
N LYS A 46 -5.82 17.06 0.05
CA LYS A 46 -4.85 17.51 1.07
C LYS A 46 -3.41 17.22 0.66
N THR A 47 -3.12 15.97 0.30
CA THR A 47 -1.75 15.55 -0.05
C THR A 47 -1.27 16.11 -1.39
N MET A 48 -2.18 16.55 -2.26
CA MET A 48 -1.86 17.18 -3.54
C MET A 48 -1.71 18.71 -3.45
N ALA A 49 -1.96 19.34 -2.29
CA ALA A 49 -1.96 20.79 -2.15
C ALA A 49 -0.56 21.42 -2.40
N SER A 50 0.50 20.80 -1.89
CA SER A 50 1.89 21.25 -2.06
C SER A 50 2.87 20.07 -2.07
N GLU A 51 4.11 20.28 -2.52
CA GLU A 51 5.17 19.26 -2.40
C GLU A 51 5.50 18.95 -0.93
N GLU A 52 5.37 19.94 -0.06
CA GLU A 52 5.57 19.78 1.38
C GLU A 52 4.49 18.90 2.00
N ALA A 53 3.21 19.15 1.68
CA ALA A 53 2.08 18.32 2.09
C ALA A 53 2.23 16.88 1.58
N TRP A 54 2.66 16.71 0.32
CA TRP A 54 2.97 15.41 -0.25
C TRP A 54 4.04 14.67 0.55
N ARG A 55 5.17 15.35 0.82
CA ARG A 55 6.29 14.75 1.55
C ARG A 55 5.94 14.43 3.00
N ALA A 56 5.27 15.34 3.70
CA ALA A 56 4.82 15.14 5.08
C ALA A 56 3.94 13.90 5.21
N ALA A 57 2.93 13.78 4.33
CA ALA A 57 2.04 12.63 4.28
C ALA A 57 2.79 11.31 4.08
N HIS A 58 3.66 11.24 3.07
CA HIS A 58 4.34 10.00 2.71
C HIS A 58 5.46 9.61 3.68
N VAL A 59 6.14 10.57 4.31
CA VAL A 59 7.09 10.29 5.40
C VAL A 59 6.34 9.69 6.60
N ARG A 60 5.21 10.29 6.99
CA ARG A 60 4.40 9.83 8.12
C ARG A 60 3.83 8.43 7.90
N THR A 61 3.41 8.11 6.69
CA THR A 61 2.69 6.87 6.39
C THR A 61 3.58 5.73 5.90
N LYS A 62 4.86 5.99 5.63
CA LYS A 62 5.83 5.03 5.09
C LYS A 62 5.72 3.64 5.73
N THR A 63 5.77 3.54 7.05
CA THR A 63 5.73 2.24 7.75
C THR A 63 4.42 1.49 7.51
N HIS A 64 3.29 2.18 7.54
CA HIS A 64 1.97 1.57 7.31
C HIS A 64 1.85 1.03 5.89
N THR A 65 2.29 1.80 4.88
CA THR A 65 2.28 1.37 3.48
C THR A 65 3.27 0.23 3.22
N MET A 66 4.43 0.22 3.90
CA MET A 66 5.38 -0.90 3.86
C MET A 66 4.78 -2.18 4.44
N ILE A 67 4.10 -2.11 5.59
CA ILE A 67 3.42 -3.27 6.20
C ILE A 67 2.31 -3.75 5.27
N ALA A 68 1.51 -2.85 4.68
CA ALA A 68 0.48 -3.21 3.72
C ALA A 68 1.05 -4.01 2.53
N GLY A 69 2.21 -3.58 2.01
CA GLY A 69 2.90 -4.28 0.94
C GLY A 69 3.47 -5.64 1.37
N ALA A 70 4.02 -5.74 2.59
CA ALA A 70 4.50 -7.00 3.15
C ALA A 70 3.37 -8.01 3.36
N VAL A 71 2.22 -7.58 3.88
CA VAL A 71 1.03 -8.43 4.03
C VAL A 71 0.54 -8.93 2.68
N SER A 72 0.50 -8.06 1.66
CA SER A 72 0.15 -8.46 0.29
C SER A 72 1.12 -9.52 -0.25
N LEU A 73 2.43 -9.32 -0.08
CA LEU A 73 3.45 -10.30 -0.48
C LEU A 73 3.27 -11.65 0.22
N ILE A 74 3.03 -11.65 1.53
CA ILE A 74 2.79 -12.87 2.30
C ILE A 74 1.54 -13.59 1.78
N GLY A 75 0.44 -12.86 1.51
CA GLY A 75 -0.77 -13.42 0.91
C GLY A 75 -0.49 -14.08 -0.45
N GLY A 76 0.33 -13.45 -1.29
CA GLY A 76 0.78 -14.02 -2.54
C GLY A 76 1.57 -15.32 -2.35
N VAL A 77 2.53 -15.34 -1.41
CA VAL A 77 3.32 -16.55 -1.12
C VAL A 77 2.43 -17.69 -0.61
N ILE A 78 1.46 -17.40 0.25
CA ILE A 78 0.49 -18.38 0.74
C ILE A 78 -0.33 -18.97 -0.43
N ALA A 79 -0.62 -18.19 -1.46
CA ALA A 79 -1.36 -18.65 -2.63
C ALA A 79 -0.65 -19.75 -3.45
N LEU A 80 0.67 -19.94 -3.25
CA LEU A 80 1.44 -21.01 -3.87
C LEU A 80 1.43 -22.32 -3.08
N LEU A 81 0.87 -22.34 -1.87
CA LEU A 81 0.89 -23.51 -1.01
C LEU A 81 -0.21 -24.52 -1.44
N PRO A 82 0.06 -25.83 -1.38
CA PRO A 82 -0.90 -26.87 -1.72
C PRO A 82 -1.91 -27.12 -0.58
N ILE A 83 -2.65 -26.08 -0.17
CA ILE A 83 -3.54 -26.08 1.00
C ILE A 83 -5.04 -26.17 0.64
N GLY A 84 -5.35 -26.38 -0.63
CA GLY A 84 -6.71 -26.43 -1.15
C GLY A 84 -7.30 -25.05 -1.46
N ILE A 85 -8.15 -24.99 -2.49
CA ILE A 85 -8.66 -23.72 -3.06
C ILE A 85 -9.43 -22.90 -2.02
N GLY A 86 -10.26 -23.53 -1.19
CA GLY A 86 -11.06 -22.82 -0.19
C GLY A 86 -10.20 -22.07 0.84
N LEU A 87 -9.20 -22.74 1.41
CA LEU A 87 -8.31 -22.14 2.41
C LEU A 87 -7.38 -21.09 1.78
N MET A 88 -6.89 -21.36 0.57
CA MET A 88 -6.13 -20.39 -0.23
C MET A 88 -6.92 -19.09 -0.43
N MET A 89 -8.16 -19.19 -0.93
CA MET A 89 -9.00 -18.02 -1.20
C MET A 89 -9.34 -17.25 0.09
N PHE A 90 -9.60 -17.95 1.19
CA PHE A 90 -9.80 -17.33 2.48
C PHE A 90 -8.56 -16.54 2.94
N ALA A 91 -7.37 -17.13 2.84
CA ALA A 91 -6.13 -16.46 3.22
C ALA A 91 -5.83 -15.23 2.35
N VAL A 92 -6.05 -15.33 1.03
CA VAL A 92 -5.94 -14.19 0.09
C VAL A 92 -6.91 -13.08 0.49
N MET A 93 -8.18 -13.41 0.76
CA MET A 93 -9.19 -12.42 1.15
C MET A 93 -8.81 -11.69 2.45
N VAL A 94 -8.31 -12.42 3.45
CA VAL A 94 -7.83 -11.84 4.71
C VAL A 94 -6.65 -10.91 4.46
N ALA A 95 -5.63 -11.35 3.71
CA ALA A 95 -4.47 -10.54 3.39
C ALA A 95 -4.88 -9.26 2.62
N THR A 96 -5.76 -9.38 1.63
CA THR A 96 -6.32 -8.24 0.90
C THR A 96 -7.06 -7.28 1.83
N GLY A 97 -7.93 -7.77 2.71
CA GLY A 97 -8.66 -6.94 3.67
C GLY A 97 -7.74 -6.16 4.62
N ILE A 98 -6.68 -6.81 5.13
CA ILE A 98 -5.67 -6.15 5.95
C ILE A 98 -4.90 -5.08 5.15
N THR A 99 -4.46 -5.40 3.93
CA THR A 99 -3.78 -4.45 3.03
C THR A 99 -4.66 -3.23 2.74
N PHE A 100 -5.94 -3.42 2.40
CA PHE A 100 -6.89 -2.32 2.17
C PHE A 100 -7.09 -1.47 3.41
N SER A 101 -7.22 -2.09 4.57
CA SER A 101 -7.38 -1.38 5.85
C SER A 101 -6.17 -0.51 6.16
N LEU A 102 -4.96 -1.03 5.98
CA LEU A 102 -3.72 -0.30 6.19
C LEU A 102 -3.53 0.85 5.19
N VAL A 103 -3.85 0.65 3.92
CA VAL A 103 -3.76 1.71 2.89
C VAL A 103 -4.80 2.81 3.14
N THR A 104 -6.01 2.45 3.54
CA THR A 104 -7.05 3.42 3.89
C THR A 104 -6.65 4.22 5.14
N TYR A 105 -6.15 3.53 6.17
CA TYR A 105 -5.63 4.18 7.36
C TYR A 105 -4.45 5.11 7.03
N ALA A 106 -3.53 4.68 6.17
CA ALA A 106 -2.44 5.51 5.67
C ALA A 106 -2.97 6.76 4.93
N ALA A 107 -4.02 6.65 4.12
CA ALA A 107 -4.61 7.82 3.47
C ALA A 107 -5.18 8.83 4.48
N ILE A 108 -5.84 8.36 5.54
CA ILE A 108 -6.40 9.21 6.61
C ILE A 108 -5.26 9.90 7.38
N VAL A 109 -4.26 9.15 7.85
CA VAL A 109 -3.13 9.68 8.61
C VAL A 109 -2.27 10.61 7.74
N GLY A 110 -2.07 10.26 6.48
CA GLY A 110 -1.34 11.09 5.52
C GLY A 110 -2.06 12.41 5.24
N GLY A 111 -3.39 12.39 5.14
CA GLY A 111 -4.19 13.60 5.03
C GLY A 111 -4.03 14.53 6.25
N ARG A 112 -3.99 13.99 7.46
CA ARG A 112 -3.75 14.78 8.69
C ARG A 112 -2.37 15.41 8.69
N ALA A 113 -1.33 14.65 8.35
CA ALA A 113 0.04 15.17 8.26
C ALA A 113 0.20 16.24 7.16
N ALA A 114 -0.58 16.15 6.08
CA ALA A 114 -0.65 17.20 5.06
C ALA A 114 -1.31 18.49 5.58
N ASP A 115 -2.36 18.39 6.40
CA ASP A 115 -3.02 19.56 6.99
C ASP A 115 -2.12 20.28 8.02
N GLU A 116 -1.35 19.50 8.81
CA GLU A 116 -0.41 20.01 9.81
C GLU A 116 0.65 20.95 9.21
N VAL A 117 1.08 20.71 7.97
CA VAL A 117 2.03 21.58 7.26
C VAL A 117 1.35 22.66 6.42
N ALA A 118 0.05 22.54 6.15
CA ALA A 118 -0.73 23.54 5.42
C ALA A 118 -1.19 24.70 6.33
N THR A 119 -1.33 24.44 7.62
CA THR A 119 -1.70 25.45 8.62
C THR A 119 -0.41 26.11 9.12
N PRO A 120 -0.16 27.41 8.85
CA PRO A 120 0.98 28.10 9.45
C PRO A 120 0.88 27.99 10.98
N ALA A 121 1.99 27.70 11.66
CA ALA A 121 2.06 27.87 13.10
C ALA A 121 1.57 29.30 13.42
N GLU A 122 0.44 29.41 14.13
CA GLU A 122 -0.02 30.70 14.61
C GLU A 122 1.05 31.27 15.54
N GLY A 123 1.67 32.38 15.13
CA GLY A 123 2.33 33.39 16.00
C GLY A 123 3.55 32.96 16.79
#